data_AF-A0A935ZWK7-F1
#
_entry.id   AF-A0A935ZWK7-F1
#
_cell.length_a   1.000
_cell.length_b   1.000
_cell.length_c   1.000
_cell.angle_alpha   90.00
_cell.angle_beta   90.00
_cell.angle_gamma   90.00
#
_symmetry.space_group_name_H-M   'P 1'
#
loop_
_entity.id
_entity.type
_entity.pdbx_description
1 polymer ?
#
loop_
_entity_poly.entity_id
_entity_poly.type
_entity_poly.pdbx_seq_one_letter_code
_entity_poly.pdbx_strand_id
1 'polypeptide(L)'
;MITASLLLATLATLQPADDEPTAVVGVLPPVAPELAVDQRVLVFETIERELATAAIEVVPRERVDRALAELGAACGNDGGCRGRLATAIGARFVVTTAVAEPKSSDYTVRLEVHDLEQDRVVASFDDVCTICSEADLRRLVQERTLDAKLAIERAMMPAQTTGEPAVEPAPVAPRPVTPTAATVVAPRQPLLHAGWALTGAGIAGTLGGIVLFALAGQRAGCPTDPRGGPCIPLVYRTVVPAAITTATGVAVLGAGIGLVVVGRKRAARATAITPQASTDGVGLVVRGRF
;
A
#
# COMPACT_ATOMS: atom_id res chain seq x y z
N MET A 1 48.91 -52.11 -18.70
CA MET A 1 48.92 -50.65 -18.97
C MET A 1 47.75 -50.28 -19.90
N ILE A 2 46.48 -50.54 -19.52
CA ILE A 2 45.29 -50.10 -20.27
C ILE A 2 44.11 -50.01 -19.27
N THR A 3 44.04 -49.01 -18.39
CA THR A 3 42.87 -48.87 -17.48
C THR A 3 42.62 -47.44 -16.97
N ALA A 4 43.31 -46.40 -17.46
CA ALA A 4 43.14 -45.03 -16.93
C ALA A 4 42.44 -44.04 -17.87
N SER A 5 42.24 -44.37 -19.15
CA SER A 5 41.78 -43.39 -20.15
C SER A 5 40.26 -43.37 -20.37
N LEU A 6 39.49 -44.30 -19.81
CA LEU A 6 38.03 -44.36 -20.03
C LEU A 6 37.20 -43.55 -19.02
N LEU A 7 37.79 -43.08 -17.92
CA LEU A 7 37.05 -42.38 -16.86
C LEU A 7 36.98 -40.85 -17.05
N LEU A 8 37.77 -40.28 -17.97
CA LEU A 8 37.76 -38.84 -18.26
C LEU A 8 36.78 -38.45 -19.37
N ALA A 9 36.23 -39.40 -20.13
CA ALA A 9 35.29 -39.09 -21.22
C ALA A 9 33.83 -38.93 -20.74
N THR A 10 33.48 -39.37 -19.52
CA THR A 10 32.12 -39.25 -18.97
C THR A 10 31.90 -38.02 -18.08
N LEU A 11 32.95 -37.27 -17.75
CA LEU A 11 32.84 -36.02 -16.96
C LEU A 11 32.70 -34.75 -17.82
N ALA A 12 32.91 -34.85 -19.14
CA ALA A 12 32.83 -33.71 -20.06
C ALA A 12 31.42 -33.44 -20.62
N THR A 13 30.41 -34.27 -20.31
CA THR A 13 29.01 -34.06 -20.71
C THR A 13 28.12 -33.50 -19.60
N LEU A 14 28.67 -33.25 -18.42
CA LEU A 14 28.05 -32.36 -17.42
C LEU A 14 28.34 -30.91 -17.81
N GLN A 15 27.90 -30.51 -19.00
CA GLN A 15 27.63 -29.09 -19.23
C GLN A 15 26.60 -28.70 -18.16
N PRO A 16 26.88 -27.70 -17.30
CA PRO A 16 25.83 -27.14 -16.46
C PRO A 16 24.69 -26.80 -17.41
N ALA A 17 23.50 -27.34 -17.14
CA ALA A 17 22.34 -27.09 -17.96
C ALA A 17 22.23 -25.59 -18.18
N ASP A 18 22.35 -25.18 -19.46
CA ASP A 18 22.21 -23.81 -19.90
C ASP A 18 20.94 -23.21 -19.29
N ASP A 19 21.13 -22.10 -18.58
CA ASP A 19 20.17 -21.04 -18.31
C ASP A 19 18.73 -21.51 -18.07
N GLU A 20 18.42 -21.92 -16.83
CA GLU A 20 17.03 -21.88 -16.37
C GLU A 20 16.46 -20.49 -16.69
N PRO A 21 15.23 -20.42 -17.27
CA PRO A 21 14.66 -19.15 -17.71
C PRO A 21 14.50 -18.26 -16.49
N THR A 22 15.44 -17.33 -16.33
CA THR A 22 15.47 -16.43 -15.19
C THR A 22 14.41 -15.37 -15.47
N ALA A 23 13.39 -15.26 -14.62
CA ALA A 23 12.42 -14.18 -14.79
C ALA A 23 13.11 -12.85 -14.49
N VAL A 24 13.19 -11.99 -15.50
CA VAL A 24 13.65 -10.62 -15.33
C VAL A 24 12.51 -9.78 -14.77
N VAL A 25 12.73 -9.17 -13.61
CA VAL A 25 11.73 -8.41 -12.87
C VAL A 25 12.21 -6.99 -12.62
N GLY A 26 11.40 -6.01 -13.03
CA GLY A 26 11.62 -4.60 -12.70
C GLY A 26 10.87 -4.21 -11.43
N VAL A 27 11.54 -3.62 -10.45
CA VAL A 27 10.89 -3.06 -9.26
C VAL A 27 10.76 -1.54 -9.43
N LEU A 28 9.53 -1.04 -9.39
CA LEU A 28 9.26 0.40 -9.49
C LEU A 28 9.46 1.09 -8.13
N PRO A 29 9.96 2.34 -8.11
CA PRO A 29 10.04 3.12 -6.88
C PRO A 29 8.67 3.20 -6.17
N PRO A 30 8.62 3.07 -4.83
CA PRO A 30 7.36 3.00 -4.13
C PRO A 30 6.63 4.34 -4.20
N VAL A 31 5.34 4.31 -4.51
CA VAL A 31 4.46 5.47 -4.45
C VAL A 31 4.10 5.70 -2.98
N ALA A 32 4.91 6.50 -2.29
CA ALA A 32 4.77 6.76 -0.86
C ALA A 32 5.15 8.21 -0.50
N PRO A 33 4.32 9.19 -0.87
CA PRO A 33 4.65 10.61 -0.68
C PRO A 33 4.73 11.00 0.80
N GLU A 34 4.03 10.28 1.67
CA GLU A 34 3.93 10.56 3.11
C GLU A 34 5.11 9.99 3.92
N LEU A 35 5.78 8.95 3.40
CA LEU A 35 6.93 8.36 4.07
C LEU A 35 8.17 9.27 4.04
N ALA A 36 9.02 9.14 5.05
CA ALA A 36 10.36 9.72 5.02
C ALA A 36 11.20 9.09 3.89
N VAL A 37 12.20 9.83 3.39
CA VAL A 37 13.10 9.35 2.32
C VAL A 37 13.75 8.02 2.71
N ASP A 38 14.25 7.92 3.94
CA ASP A 38 14.94 6.72 4.44
C ASP A 38 14.01 5.50 4.51
N GLN A 39 12.74 5.71 4.86
CA GLN A 39 11.73 4.64 4.90
C GLN A 39 11.39 4.15 3.49
N ARG A 40 11.28 5.05 2.51
CA ARG A 40 11.07 4.66 1.11
C ARG A 40 12.23 3.81 0.58
N VAL A 41 13.46 4.22 0.90
CA VAL A 41 14.67 3.46 0.54
C VAL A 41 14.64 2.08 1.20
N LEU A 42 14.31 2.00 2.49
CA LEU A 42 14.20 0.74 3.22
C LEU A 42 13.19 -0.23 2.58
N VAL A 43 11.99 0.26 2.22
CA VAL A 43 10.94 -0.56 1.58
C VAL A 43 11.45 -1.09 0.24
N PHE A 44 12.04 -0.22 -0.58
CA PHE A 44 12.52 -0.59 -1.91
C PHE A 44 13.67 -1.60 -1.84
N GLU A 45 14.70 -1.35 -1.01
CA GLU A 45 15.83 -2.27 -0.83
C GLU A 45 15.39 -3.62 -0.25
N THR A 46 14.37 -3.63 0.62
CA THR A 46 13.80 -4.88 1.14
C THR A 46 13.15 -5.67 0.01
N ILE A 47 12.38 -5.03 -0.88
CA ILE A 47 11.76 -5.73 -2.01
C ILE A 47 12.83 -6.28 -2.95
N GLU A 48 13.81 -5.47 -3.38
CA GLU A 48 14.88 -5.93 -4.28
C GLU A 48 15.66 -7.11 -3.72
N ARG A 49 16.03 -7.03 -2.43
CA ARG A 49 16.81 -8.09 -1.76
C ARG A 49 16.03 -9.40 -1.64
N GLU A 50 14.77 -9.34 -1.21
CA GLU A 50 13.99 -10.56 -0.94
C GLU A 50 13.45 -11.20 -2.24
N LEU A 51 13.32 -10.42 -3.31
CA LEU A 51 12.85 -10.90 -4.61
C LEU A 51 13.97 -11.58 -5.43
N ALA A 52 15.22 -11.15 -5.27
CA ALA A 52 16.37 -11.68 -5.99
C ALA A 52 16.68 -13.13 -5.58
N THR A 53 16.68 -14.05 -6.54
CA THR A 53 16.92 -15.49 -6.32
C THR A 53 17.63 -16.10 -7.52
N ALA A 54 17.96 -17.40 -7.46
CA ALA A 54 18.52 -18.10 -8.61
C ALA A 54 17.57 -18.12 -9.84
N ALA A 55 16.25 -18.04 -9.63
CA ALA A 55 15.24 -18.06 -10.69
C ALA A 55 14.70 -16.68 -11.08
N ILE A 56 15.05 -15.63 -10.33
CA ILE A 56 14.53 -14.27 -10.50
C ILE A 56 15.68 -13.27 -10.51
N GLU A 57 15.88 -12.65 -11.67
CA GLU A 57 16.83 -11.55 -11.86
C GLU A 57 16.09 -10.23 -11.63
N VAL A 58 16.47 -9.51 -10.59
CA VAL A 58 15.96 -8.17 -10.34
C VAL A 58 16.78 -7.17 -11.14
N VAL A 59 16.12 -6.39 -12.00
CA VAL A 59 16.79 -5.35 -12.79
C VAL A 59 17.40 -4.31 -11.83
N PRO A 60 18.68 -3.94 -12.00
CA PRO A 60 19.31 -2.92 -11.17
C PRO A 60 18.56 -1.59 -11.22
N ARG A 61 18.42 -0.98 -10.04
CA ARG A 61 17.72 0.29 -9.85
C ARG A 61 18.14 1.37 -10.82
N GLU A 62 19.43 1.53 -11.10
CA GLU A 62 19.94 2.59 -11.98
C GLU A 62 19.41 2.45 -13.42
N ARG A 63 19.14 1.22 -13.86
CA ARG A 63 18.57 0.94 -15.18
C ARG A 63 17.09 1.29 -15.20
N VAL A 64 16.35 0.96 -14.12
CA VAL A 64 14.94 1.33 -13.95
C VAL A 64 14.79 2.86 -13.90
N ASP A 65 15.59 3.53 -13.07
CA ASP A 65 15.56 4.99 -12.90
C ASP A 65 15.88 5.73 -14.21
N ARG A 66 16.85 5.24 -14.99
CA ARG A 66 17.17 5.79 -16.32
C ARG A 66 16.00 5.64 -17.29
N ALA A 67 15.41 4.46 -17.37
CA ALA A 67 14.27 4.22 -18.25
C ALA A 67 13.03 5.04 -17.84
N LEU A 68 12.79 5.21 -16.54
CA LEU A 68 11.75 6.08 -16.02
C LEU A 68 11.99 7.57 -16.36
N ALA A 69 13.24 8.04 -16.30
CA ALA A 69 13.58 9.41 -16.66
C ALA A 69 13.27 9.72 -18.14
N GLU A 70 13.44 8.73 -19.03
CA GLU A 70 13.11 8.85 -20.45
C GLU A 70 11.60 8.80 -20.73
N LEU A 71 10.85 8.03 -19.93
CA LEU A 71 9.40 7.81 -20.11
C LEU A 71 8.50 8.83 -19.37
N GLY A 72 9.01 9.47 -18.32
CA GLY A 72 8.28 10.39 -17.45
C GLY A 72 7.78 9.75 -16.15
N ALA A 73 7.57 10.57 -15.11
CA ALA A 73 7.50 10.17 -13.70
C ALA A 73 6.21 9.45 -13.22
N ALA A 74 5.40 8.84 -14.10
CA ALA A 74 4.07 8.33 -13.73
C ALA A 74 3.78 6.87 -14.13
N CYS A 75 4.80 6.04 -14.39
CA CYS A 75 4.55 4.66 -14.84
C CYS A 75 3.87 3.76 -13.80
N GLY A 76 3.86 4.10 -12.50
CA GLY A 76 3.24 3.25 -11.47
C GLY A 76 1.76 2.93 -11.72
N ASN A 77 0.99 3.87 -12.27
CA ASN A 77 -0.47 3.76 -12.41
C ASN A 77 -0.95 3.56 -13.86
N ASP A 78 -0.06 3.68 -14.85
CA ASP A 78 -0.39 3.63 -16.27
C ASP A 78 0.13 2.32 -16.89
N GLY A 79 -0.79 1.44 -17.33
CA GLY A 79 -0.44 0.15 -17.92
C GLY A 79 0.43 0.27 -19.17
N GLY A 80 0.18 1.24 -20.04
CA GLY A 80 0.98 1.47 -21.26
C GLY A 80 2.39 2.00 -20.94
N CYS A 81 2.53 2.82 -19.90
CA CYS A 81 3.82 3.26 -19.38
C CYS A 81 4.61 2.07 -18.80
N ARG A 82 3.97 1.19 -18.01
CA ARG A 82 4.61 -0.04 -17.48
C ARG A 82 5.10 -0.96 -18.59
N GLY A 83 4.30 -1.19 -19.64
CA GLY A 83 4.71 -2.00 -20.78
C GLY A 83 5.94 -1.45 -21.51
N ARG A 84 6.00 -0.13 -21.73
CA ARG A 84 7.17 0.53 -22.33
C ARG A 84 8.40 0.49 -21.42
N LEU A 85 8.22 0.70 -20.13
CA LEU A 85 9.30 0.61 -19.14
C LEU A 85 9.91 -0.79 -19.13
N ALA A 86 9.07 -1.82 -19.04
CA ALA A 86 9.51 -3.20 -19.01
C ALA A 86 10.23 -3.62 -20.29
N THR A 87 9.74 -3.16 -21.44
CA THR A 87 10.44 -3.32 -22.73
C THR A 87 11.81 -2.65 -22.69
N ALA A 88 11.92 -1.45 -22.15
CA ALA A 88 13.18 -0.71 -22.05
C ALA A 88 14.21 -1.38 -21.12
N ILE A 89 13.76 -2.07 -20.07
CA ILE A 89 14.62 -2.75 -19.11
C ILE A 89 14.76 -4.27 -19.33
N GLY A 90 14.04 -4.83 -20.31
CA GLY A 90 14.01 -6.26 -20.60
C GLY A 90 13.26 -7.10 -19.56
N ALA A 91 12.37 -6.51 -18.78
CA ALA A 91 11.61 -7.22 -17.74
C ALA A 91 10.31 -7.82 -18.31
N ARG A 92 9.96 -9.03 -17.85
CA ARG A 92 8.63 -9.63 -18.08
C ARG A 92 7.63 -9.20 -17.02
N PHE A 93 8.09 -9.17 -15.76
CA PHE A 93 7.26 -8.77 -14.64
C PHE A 93 7.67 -7.39 -14.13
N VAL A 94 6.68 -6.62 -13.70
CA VAL A 94 6.91 -5.36 -13.00
C VAL A 94 6.22 -5.41 -11.64
N VAL A 95 6.98 -5.14 -10.60
CA VAL A 95 6.47 -5.01 -9.23
C VAL A 95 6.23 -3.54 -8.94
N THR A 96 5.00 -3.20 -8.59
CA THR A 96 4.65 -1.88 -8.06
C THR A 96 4.43 -1.98 -6.55
N THR A 97 4.73 -0.90 -5.85
CA THR A 97 4.44 -0.78 -4.42
C THR A 97 3.91 0.60 -4.13
N ALA A 98 2.82 0.68 -3.38
CA ALA A 98 2.27 1.91 -2.86
C ALA A 98 2.19 1.80 -1.34
N VAL A 99 2.65 2.83 -0.63
CA VAL A 99 2.54 2.91 0.81
C VAL A 99 1.86 4.23 1.17
N ALA A 100 0.71 4.13 1.83
CA ALA A 100 -0.01 5.28 2.36
C ALA A 100 0.08 5.27 3.90
N GLU A 101 0.17 6.45 4.50
CA GLU A 101 0.13 6.66 5.95
C GLU A 101 -1.16 7.44 6.31
N PRO A 102 -2.35 6.78 6.25
CA PRO A 102 -3.63 7.46 6.50
C PRO A 102 -3.72 8.13 7.87
N LYS A 103 -2.94 7.66 8.84
CA LYS A 103 -2.74 8.28 10.16
C LYS A 103 -1.30 8.05 10.60
N SER A 104 -0.79 8.89 11.50
CA SER A 104 0.54 8.69 12.09
C SER A 104 0.66 7.27 12.64
N SER A 105 1.61 6.50 12.11
CA SER A 105 1.87 5.10 12.48
C SER A 105 0.85 4.05 12.01
N ASP A 106 -0.14 4.41 11.19
CA ASP A 106 -0.96 3.43 10.46
C ASP A 106 -0.46 3.39 9.01
N TYR A 107 0.00 2.23 8.53
CA TYR A 107 0.46 2.07 7.15
C TYR A 107 -0.51 1.17 6.37
N THR A 108 -0.82 1.58 5.14
CA THR A 108 -1.46 0.73 4.13
C THR A 108 -0.42 0.43 3.07
N VAL A 109 -0.05 -0.84 2.91
CA VAL A 109 0.93 -1.32 1.94
C VAL A 109 0.20 -2.10 0.86
N ARG A 110 0.32 -1.64 -0.38
CA ARG A 110 -0.18 -2.33 -1.57
C ARG A 110 0.98 -2.73 -2.45
N LEU A 111 1.11 -4.02 -2.72
CA LEU A 111 2.13 -4.58 -3.61
C LEU A 111 1.44 -5.33 -4.74
N GLU A 112 1.73 -4.97 -5.99
CA GLU A 112 1.17 -5.64 -7.16
C GLU A 112 2.27 -6.17 -8.06
N VAL A 113 2.08 -7.38 -8.57
CA VAL A 113 2.93 -8.00 -9.58
C VAL A 113 2.15 -8.00 -10.89
N HIS A 114 2.71 -7.35 -11.91
CA HIS A 114 2.13 -7.30 -13.25
C HIS A 114 2.92 -8.23 -14.19
N ASP A 115 2.23 -9.13 -14.89
CA ASP A 115 2.76 -9.88 -16.03
C ASP A 115 2.43 -9.08 -17.30
N LEU A 116 3.46 -8.60 -17.98
CA LEU A 116 3.30 -7.69 -19.12
C LEU A 116 3.19 -8.41 -20.45
N GLU A 117 3.52 -9.70 -20.53
CA GLU A 117 3.20 -10.51 -21.70
C GLU A 117 1.69 -10.75 -21.80
N GLN A 118 1.04 -10.91 -20.65
CA GLN A 118 -0.39 -11.24 -20.56
C GLN A 118 -1.26 -10.04 -20.17
N ASP A 119 -0.66 -8.86 -19.99
CA ASP A 119 -1.29 -7.61 -19.52
C ASP A 119 -2.24 -7.83 -18.32
N ARG A 120 -1.76 -8.54 -17.30
CA ARG A 120 -2.58 -8.88 -16.12
C ARG A 120 -1.82 -8.74 -14.81
N VAL A 121 -2.58 -8.52 -13.74
CA VAL A 121 -2.06 -8.59 -12.37
C VAL A 121 -2.03 -10.06 -11.96
N VAL A 122 -0.84 -10.60 -11.72
CA VAL A 122 -0.64 -12.00 -11.29
C VAL A 122 -0.80 -12.14 -9.78
N ALA A 123 -0.46 -11.09 -9.03
CA ALA A 123 -0.72 -11.02 -7.60
C ALA A 123 -0.94 -9.58 -7.15
N SER A 124 -1.81 -9.41 -6.16
CA SER A 124 -2.08 -8.15 -5.48
C SER A 124 -2.20 -8.43 -4.00
N PHE A 125 -1.41 -7.72 -3.20
CA PHE A 125 -1.44 -7.77 -1.75
C PHE A 125 -1.80 -6.39 -1.24
N ASP A 126 -2.78 -6.31 -0.35
CA ASP A 126 -3.24 -5.08 0.28
C ASP A 126 -3.35 -5.35 1.78
N ASP A 127 -2.44 -4.76 2.55
CA ASP A 127 -2.37 -4.92 3.99
C ASP A 127 -2.46 -3.58 4.69
N VAL A 128 -3.17 -3.62 5.81
CA VAL A 128 -3.25 -2.52 6.74
C VAL A 128 -2.56 -2.95 8.02
N CYS A 129 -1.56 -2.19 8.42
CA CYS A 129 -0.95 -2.31 9.73
C CYS A 129 -1.30 -1.05 10.52
N THR A 130 -1.92 -1.24 11.68
CA THR A 130 -2.29 -0.16 12.60
C THR A 130 -1.30 -0.09 13.75
N ILE A 131 -0.74 1.09 14.05
CA ILE A 131 0.29 1.29 15.08
C ILE A 131 1.54 0.44 14.82
N CYS A 132 2.21 0.67 13.68
CA CYS A 132 3.37 -0.11 13.28
C CYS A 132 4.67 0.59 13.66
N SER A 133 5.59 -0.18 14.23
CA SER A 133 6.99 0.21 14.23
C SER A 133 7.60 0.06 12.83
N GLU A 134 8.77 0.66 12.61
CA GLU A 134 9.54 0.45 11.37
C GLU A 134 9.90 -1.03 11.16
N ALA A 135 10.14 -1.78 12.26
CA ALA A 135 10.42 -3.20 12.20
C ALA A 135 9.21 -4.01 11.71
N ASP A 136 7.99 -3.61 12.10
CA ASP A 136 6.75 -4.24 11.64
C ASP A 136 6.50 -3.96 10.17
N LEU A 137 6.74 -2.72 9.71
CA LEU A 137 6.66 -2.37 8.29
C LEU A 137 7.61 -3.22 7.45
N ARG A 138 8.87 -3.36 7.90
CA ARG A 138 9.88 -4.18 7.23
C ARG A 138 9.46 -5.64 7.15
N ARG A 139 8.95 -6.19 8.25
CA ARG A 139 8.45 -7.57 8.31
C ARG A 139 7.28 -7.78 7.36
N LEU A 140 6.32 -6.85 7.34
CA LEU A 140 5.16 -6.92 6.45
C LEU A 140 5.58 -6.91 4.96
N VAL A 141 6.48 -5.98 4.58
CA VAL A 141 7.01 -5.91 3.21
C VAL A 141 7.77 -7.19 2.86
N GLN A 142 8.56 -7.74 3.78
CA GLN A 142 9.28 -9.00 3.57
C GLN A 142 8.32 -10.18 3.33
N GLU A 143 7.31 -10.35 4.20
CA GLU A 143 6.31 -11.41 4.07
C GLU A 143 5.59 -11.33 2.71
N ARG A 144 5.20 -10.12 2.27
CA ARG A 144 4.54 -9.93 0.96
C ARG A 144 5.46 -10.06 -0.24
N THR A 145 6.73 -9.74 -0.09
CA THR A 145 7.70 -9.97 -1.17
C THR A 145 7.92 -11.47 -1.40
N LEU A 146 7.90 -12.28 -0.34
CA LEU A 146 7.94 -13.74 -0.46
C LEU A 146 6.69 -14.30 -1.15
N ASP A 147 5.50 -13.78 -0.83
CA ASP A 147 4.27 -14.15 -1.52
C ASP A 147 4.30 -13.75 -3.01
N ALA A 148 4.83 -12.57 -3.32
CA ALA A 148 5.02 -12.07 -4.69
C ALA A 148 5.99 -12.94 -5.49
N LYS A 149 7.10 -13.35 -4.88
CA LYS A 149 8.05 -14.31 -5.46
C LYS A 149 7.35 -15.61 -5.86
N LEU A 150 6.58 -16.21 -4.94
CA LEU A 150 5.85 -17.45 -5.23
C LEU A 150 4.82 -17.26 -6.34
N ALA A 151 4.21 -16.07 -6.45
CA ALA A 151 3.30 -15.76 -7.54
C ALA A 151 4.01 -15.67 -8.89
N ILE A 152 5.20 -15.07 -8.94
CA ILE A 152 6.03 -15.00 -10.16
C ILE A 152 6.44 -16.40 -10.59
N GLU A 153 6.96 -17.23 -9.67
CA GLU A 153 7.37 -18.61 -9.97
C GLU A 153 6.20 -19.44 -10.52
N ARG A 154 5.00 -19.32 -9.93
CA ARG A 154 3.79 -19.99 -10.45
C ARG A 154 3.35 -19.47 -11.82
N ALA A 155 3.54 -18.19 -12.10
CA ALA A 155 3.21 -17.58 -13.39
C ALA A 155 4.19 -17.96 -14.51
N MET A 156 5.43 -18.31 -14.15
CA MET A 156 6.43 -18.83 -15.08
C MET A 156 6.19 -20.28 -15.45
N MET A 157 5.62 -21.07 -14.54
CA MET A 157 5.28 -22.46 -14.85
C MET A 157 4.27 -22.47 -16.00
N PRO A 158 4.55 -23.15 -17.12
CA PRO A 158 3.58 -23.28 -18.19
C PRO A 158 2.33 -23.86 -17.55
N ALA A 159 1.18 -23.22 -17.77
CA ALA A 159 -0.10 -23.75 -17.35
C ALA A 159 -0.12 -25.20 -17.86
N GLN A 160 0.06 -26.16 -16.96
CA GLN A 160 -0.11 -27.55 -17.33
C GLN A 160 -1.54 -27.59 -17.79
N THR A 161 -1.73 -27.62 -19.11
CA THR A 161 -3.01 -27.78 -19.76
C THR A 161 -3.53 -29.05 -19.16
N THR A 162 -4.28 -28.90 -18.08
CA THR A 162 -4.92 -30.00 -17.40
C THR A 162 -5.96 -30.33 -18.44
N GLY A 163 -5.65 -31.32 -19.26
CA GLY A 163 -6.53 -31.82 -20.29
C GLY A 163 -7.70 -32.50 -19.61
N GLU A 164 -8.44 -31.74 -18.81
CA GLU A 164 -9.77 -32.09 -18.39
C GLU A 164 -10.58 -32.00 -19.68
N PRO A 165 -10.97 -33.14 -20.27
CA PRO A 165 -11.77 -33.12 -21.47
C PRO A 165 -12.98 -32.25 -21.16
N ALA A 166 -13.29 -31.32 -22.06
CA ALA A 166 -14.49 -30.51 -21.99
C ALA A 166 -15.70 -31.46 -21.93
N VAL A 167 -16.12 -31.82 -20.72
CA VAL A 167 -17.39 -32.48 -20.48
C VAL A 167 -18.41 -31.38 -20.72
N GLU A 168 -18.99 -31.42 -21.92
CA GLU A 168 -20.13 -30.62 -22.29
C GLU A 168 -21.15 -30.67 -21.13
N PRO A 169 -21.43 -29.53 -20.48
CA PRO A 169 -22.27 -29.53 -19.29
C PRO A 169 -23.66 -30.01 -19.70
N ALA A 170 -24.03 -31.20 -19.21
CA ALA A 170 -25.39 -31.72 -19.35
C ALA A 170 -26.40 -30.64 -18.94
N PRO A 171 -27.54 -30.51 -19.64
CA PRO A 171 -28.53 -29.47 -19.38
C PRO A 171 -28.97 -29.51 -17.92
N VAL A 172 -28.47 -28.55 -17.14
CA VAL A 172 -28.78 -28.41 -15.72
C VAL A 172 -30.23 -27.94 -15.63
N ALA A 173 -31.11 -28.80 -15.11
CA ALA A 173 -32.47 -28.42 -14.77
C ALA A 173 -32.45 -27.18 -13.87
N PRO A 174 -33.35 -26.19 -14.09
CA PRO A 174 -33.37 -24.95 -13.33
C PRO A 174 -33.49 -25.27 -11.84
N ARG A 175 -32.43 -24.94 -11.08
CA ARG A 175 -32.43 -25.11 -9.63
C ARG A 175 -33.49 -24.17 -9.03
N PRO A 176 -34.30 -24.63 -8.07
CA PRO A 176 -35.21 -23.77 -7.33
C PRO A 176 -34.42 -22.63 -6.70
N VAL A 177 -34.78 -21.40 -7.04
CA VAL A 177 -34.19 -20.17 -6.49
C VAL A 177 -34.64 -20.08 -5.04
N THR A 178 -33.78 -20.51 -4.12
CA THR A 178 -33.96 -20.21 -2.69
C THR A 178 -33.79 -18.69 -2.55
N PRO A 179 -34.81 -17.94 -2.07
CA PRO A 179 -34.68 -16.50 -1.90
C PRO A 179 -33.48 -16.21 -1.00
N THR A 180 -32.50 -15.49 -1.55
CA THR A 180 -31.32 -15.05 -0.84
C THR A 180 -31.79 -14.24 0.37
N ALA A 181 -31.55 -14.77 1.57
CA ALA A 181 -31.86 -14.06 2.81
C ALA A 181 -31.22 -12.67 2.71
N ALA A 182 -32.06 -11.64 2.75
CA ALA A 182 -31.62 -10.25 2.66
C ALA A 182 -30.52 -10.03 3.69
N THR A 183 -29.32 -9.73 3.22
CA THR A 183 -28.18 -9.45 4.07
C THR A 183 -28.54 -8.26 4.92
N VAL A 184 -28.73 -8.48 6.22
CA VAL A 184 -28.98 -7.41 7.19
C VAL A 184 -27.73 -6.55 7.21
N VAL A 185 -27.77 -5.42 6.47
CA VAL A 185 -26.68 -4.46 6.45
C VAL A 185 -26.56 -3.91 7.87
N ALA A 186 -25.44 -4.25 8.52
CA ALA A 186 -25.16 -3.79 9.87
C ALA A 186 -25.28 -2.25 9.93
N PRO A 187 -25.91 -1.69 10.97
CA PRO A 187 -26.08 -0.25 11.11
C PRO A 187 -24.70 0.42 11.11
N ARG A 188 -24.45 1.30 10.13
CA ARG A 188 -23.21 2.08 10.07
C ARG A 188 -23.06 2.86 11.37
N GLN A 189 -21.92 2.69 12.05
CA GLN A 189 -21.65 3.36 13.30
C GLN A 189 -21.81 4.89 13.16
N PRO A 190 -22.36 5.58 14.18
CA PRO A 190 -22.65 6.99 14.09
C PRO A 190 -21.35 7.80 14.01
N LEU A 191 -21.13 8.43 12.86
CA LEU A 191 -20.02 9.37 12.56
C LEU A 191 -19.86 10.50 13.60
N LEU A 192 -20.87 10.71 14.44
CA LEU A 192 -20.87 11.69 15.53
C LEU A 192 -19.80 11.41 16.58
N HIS A 193 -19.58 10.15 16.97
CA HIS A 193 -18.55 9.84 17.99
C HIS A 193 -17.13 10.06 17.45
N ALA A 194 -16.90 9.72 16.18
CA ALA A 194 -15.63 9.99 15.50
C ALA A 194 -15.35 11.51 15.39
N GLY A 195 -16.36 12.32 15.09
CA GLY A 195 -16.23 13.79 15.04
C GLY A 195 -15.84 14.41 16.38
N TRP A 196 -16.42 13.95 17.49
CA TRP A 196 -16.08 14.43 18.83
C TRP A 196 -14.66 14.03 19.26
N ALA A 197 -14.25 12.79 18.97
CA ALA A 197 -12.90 12.32 19.28
C ALA A 197 -11.83 13.16 18.54
N LEU A 198 -12.03 13.44 17.25
CA LEU A 198 -11.13 14.29 16.46
C LEU A 198 -11.09 15.73 16.97
N THR A 199 -12.24 16.30 17.36
CA THR A 199 -12.29 17.66 17.91
C THR A 199 -11.50 17.75 19.22
N GLY A 200 -11.65 16.76 20.11
CA GLY A 200 -10.88 16.69 21.37
C GLY A 200 -9.38 16.59 21.14
N ALA A 201 -8.94 15.74 20.20
CA ALA A 201 -7.54 15.60 19.82
C ALA A 201 -6.97 16.91 19.25
N GLY A 202 -7.74 17.62 18.40
CA GLY A 202 -7.36 18.92 17.85
C GLY A 202 -7.12 19.99 18.93
N ILE A 203 -8.03 20.09 19.91
CA ILE A 203 -7.88 21.06 21.04
C ILE A 203 -6.62 20.75 21.84
N ALA A 204 -6.41 19.48 22.21
CA ALA A 204 -5.24 19.06 22.98
C ALA A 204 -3.92 19.37 22.25
N GLY A 205 -3.85 19.06 20.94
CA GLY A 205 -2.68 19.36 20.11
C GLY A 205 -2.39 20.86 19.99
N THR A 206 -3.44 21.67 19.79
CA THR A 206 -3.30 23.13 19.67
C THR A 206 -2.82 23.76 20.97
N LEU A 207 -3.36 23.34 22.12
CA LEU A 207 -2.92 23.80 23.44
C LEU A 207 -1.47 23.36 23.75
N GLY A 208 -1.10 22.12 23.39
CA GLY A 208 0.26 21.63 23.53
C GLY A 208 1.28 22.47 22.75
N GLY A 209 0.95 22.83 21.50
CA GLY A 209 1.78 23.71 20.68
C GLY A 209 1.95 25.12 21.27
N ILE A 210 0.87 25.71 21.81
CA ILE A 210 0.91 27.02 22.48
C ILE A 210 1.82 26.98 23.73
N VAL A 211 1.72 25.93 24.54
CA VAL A 211 2.58 25.76 25.73
C VAL A 211 4.05 25.64 25.32
N LEU A 212 4.36 24.92 24.25
CA LEU A 212 5.73 24.82 23.72
C LEU A 212 6.25 26.18 23.23
N PHE A 213 5.42 26.98 22.56
CA PHE A 213 5.76 28.35 22.17
C PHE A 213 6.04 29.25 23.38
N ALA A 214 5.21 29.16 24.42
CA ALA A 214 5.41 29.93 25.66
C ALA A 214 6.72 29.55 26.37
N LEU A 215 7.04 28.25 26.45
CA LEU A 215 8.29 27.76 27.02
C LEU A 215 9.51 28.15 26.19
N ALA A 216 9.38 28.24 24.87
CA ALA A 216 10.44 28.72 23.99
C ALA A 216 10.73 30.22 24.22
N GLY A 217 9.68 31.04 24.41
CA GLY A 217 9.81 32.47 24.69
C GLY A 217 10.47 32.80 26.03
N GLN A 218 10.25 31.98 27.06
CA GLN A 218 10.85 32.21 28.40
C GLN A 218 12.35 31.89 28.48
N ARG A 219 12.91 31.15 27.51
CA ARG A 219 14.34 30.76 27.48
C ARG A 219 15.16 31.55 26.46
N ALA A 220 14.71 32.74 26.09
CA ALA A 220 15.37 33.61 25.10
C ALA A 220 16.68 34.28 25.58
N GLY A 221 17.45 33.62 26.47
CA GLY A 221 18.83 33.98 26.77
C GLY A 221 19.72 32.81 26.38
N CYS A 222 20.80 33.04 25.62
CA CYS A 222 21.83 32.03 25.38
C CYS A 222 22.38 31.60 26.74
N PRO A 223 22.12 30.38 27.23
CA PRO A 223 22.91 29.86 28.33
C PRO A 223 24.33 29.75 27.76
N THR A 224 25.29 30.45 28.35
CA THR A 224 26.70 30.29 27.99
C THR A 224 27.02 28.80 28.04
N ASP A 225 27.29 28.21 26.87
CA ASP A 225 27.72 26.82 26.77
C ASP A 225 28.99 26.68 27.63
N PRO A 226 29.01 25.83 28.67
CA PRO A 226 30.19 25.65 29.50
C PRO A 226 31.40 25.12 28.72
N ARG A 227 31.24 24.74 27.44
CA ARG A 227 32.30 24.27 26.54
C ARG A 227 32.74 25.31 25.51
N GLY A 228 32.23 26.54 25.56
CA GLY A 228 32.69 27.65 24.70
C GLY A 228 32.33 27.51 23.22
N GLY A 229 31.31 26.71 22.87
CA GLY A 229 30.81 26.58 21.51
C GLY A 229 30.02 27.82 21.05
N PRO A 230 29.91 28.05 19.72
CA PRO A 230 29.06 29.11 19.18
C PRO A 230 27.60 28.89 19.62
N CYS A 231 26.92 29.96 20.07
CA CYS A 231 25.53 29.85 20.52
C CYS A 231 24.66 29.40 19.35
N ILE A 232 24.26 28.12 19.35
CA ILE A 232 23.30 27.60 18.38
C ILE A 232 21.93 28.15 18.79
N PRO A 233 21.28 28.98 17.96
CA PRO A 233 20.00 29.57 18.32
C PRO A 233 18.98 28.46 18.57
N LEU A 234 18.41 28.43 19.79
CA LEU A 234 17.38 27.46 20.22
C LEU A 234 16.15 27.43 19.29
N VAL A 235 16.01 28.43 18.41
CA VAL A 235 14.97 28.56 17.40
C VAL A 235 14.73 27.26 16.63
N TYR A 236 15.78 26.54 16.22
CA TYR A 236 15.61 25.32 15.43
C TYR A 236 15.12 24.11 16.21
N ARG A 237 15.31 24.07 17.54
CA ARG A 237 15.03 22.87 18.34
C ARG A 237 13.63 22.88 18.96
N THR A 238 13.01 24.04 19.13
CA THR A 238 11.70 24.16 19.80
C THR A 238 10.65 24.89 18.97
N VAL A 239 11.03 25.88 18.14
CA VAL A 239 10.05 26.68 17.39
C VAL A 239 9.47 25.90 16.22
N VAL A 240 10.31 25.17 15.48
CA VAL A 240 9.87 24.32 14.36
C VAL A 240 8.87 23.24 14.82
N PRO A 241 9.15 22.41 15.85
CA PRO A 241 8.16 21.44 16.32
C PRO A 241 6.92 22.10 16.95
N ALA A 242 7.05 23.25 17.60
CA ALA A 242 5.89 24.00 18.12
C ALA A 242 4.98 24.50 17.00
N ALA A 243 5.56 25.01 15.90
CA ALA A 243 4.80 25.44 14.72
C ALA A 243 4.08 24.27 14.04
N ILE A 244 4.76 23.15 13.85
CA ILE A 244 4.20 21.93 13.24
C ILE A 244 3.04 21.39 14.10
N THR A 245 3.25 21.21 15.41
CA THR A 245 2.21 20.69 16.31
C THR A 245 0.97 21.59 16.37
N THR A 246 1.17 22.91 16.37
CA THR A 246 0.07 23.88 16.34
C THR A 246 -0.70 23.81 15.02
N ALA A 247 0.00 23.78 13.88
CA ALA A 247 -0.62 23.71 12.56
C ALA A 247 -1.43 22.41 12.38
N THR A 248 -0.88 21.27 12.79
CA THR A 248 -1.57 19.98 12.76
C THR A 248 -2.79 19.98 13.69
N GLY A 249 -2.68 20.56 14.88
CA GLY A 249 -3.80 20.70 15.82
C GLY A 249 -4.98 21.48 15.22
N VAL A 250 -4.70 22.61 14.55
CA VAL A 250 -5.73 23.43 13.88
C VAL A 250 -6.38 22.69 12.72
N ALA A 251 -5.59 21.96 11.91
CA ALA A 251 -6.12 21.19 10.79
C ALA A 251 -7.08 20.06 11.26
N VAL A 252 -6.68 19.31 12.30
CA VAL A 252 -7.49 18.23 12.89
C VAL A 252 -8.78 18.80 13.52
N LEU A 253 -8.68 19.94 14.20
CA LEU A 253 -9.84 20.64 14.74
C LEU A 253 -10.85 21.02 13.64
N GLY A 254 -10.37 21.59 12.53
CA GLY A 254 -11.21 21.95 11.38
C GLY A 254 -11.91 20.73 10.77
N ALA A 255 -11.20 19.61 10.59
CA ALA A 255 -11.77 18.37 10.07
C ALA A 255 -12.84 17.78 11.02
N GLY A 256 -12.59 17.80 12.34
CA GLY A 256 -13.53 17.35 13.36
C GLY A 256 -14.84 18.15 13.34
N ILE A 257 -14.74 19.48 13.31
CA ILE A 257 -15.91 20.37 13.19
C ILE A 257 -16.69 20.09 11.90
N GLY A 258 -15.99 19.92 10.78
CA GLY A 258 -16.60 19.57 9.48
C GLY A 258 -17.43 18.29 9.54
N LEU A 259 -16.88 17.23 10.14
CA LEU A 259 -17.57 15.95 10.33
C LEU A 259 -18.82 16.09 11.21
N VAL A 260 -18.75 16.86 12.29
CA VAL A 260 -19.92 17.12 13.16
C VAL A 260 -21.02 17.86 12.40
N VAL A 261 -20.67 18.87 11.58
CA VAL A 261 -21.65 19.62 10.77
C VAL A 261 -22.29 18.73 9.71
N VAL A 262 -21.52 17.91 9.01
CA VAL A 262 -22.05 16.96 8.01
C VAL A 262 -22.92 15.90 8.66
N GLY A 263 -22.50 15.38 9.82
CA GLY A 263 -23.27 14.43 10.63
C GLY A 263 -24.63 14.99 11.03
N ARG A 264 -24.67 16.24 11.53
CA ARG A 264 -25.94 16.93 11.87
C ARG A 264 -26.84 17.12 10.65
N LYS A 265 -26.30 17.54 9.50
CA LYS A 265 -27.08 17.69 8.27
C LYS A 265 -27.67 16.36 7.78
N ARG A 266 -26.92 15.25 7.90
CA ARG A 266 -27.42 13.91 7.54
C ARG A 266 -28.48 13.41 8.52
N ALA A 267 -28.30 13.62 9.83
CA ALA A 267 -29.30 13.26 10.83
C ALA A 267 -30.62 14.01 10.61
N ALA A 268 -30.56 15.31 10.32
CA ALA A 268 -31.75 16.12 10.01
C ALA A 268 -32.49 15.64 8.75
N ARG A 269 -31.76 15.14 7.73
CA ARG A 269 -32.37 14.54 6.53
C ARG A 269 -32.98 13.17 6.82
N ALA A 270 -32.36 12.37 7.67
CA ALA A 270 -32.88 11.05 8.05
C ALA A 270 -34.21 11.16 8.82
N THR A 271 -34.35 12.16 9.69
CA THR A 271 -35.61 12.42 10.42
C THR A 271 -36.73 12.98 9.53
N ALA A 272 -36.41 13.50 8.33
CA ALA A 272 -37.40 13.96 7.37
C ALA A 272 -38.05 12.81 6.57
N ILE A 273 -37.48 11.61 6.61
CA ILE A 273 -38.05 10.41 6.00
C ILE A 273 -38.89 9.71 7.07
N THR A 274 -40.08 10.25 7.35
CA THR A 274 -41.07 9.51 8.14
C THR A 274 -41.72 8.47 7.23
N PRO A 275 -41.63 7.17 7.53
CA PRO A 275 -42.35 6.17 6.76
C PRO A 275 -43.85 6.41 6.95
N GLN A 276 -44.53 6.87 5.90
CA GLN A 276 -45.98 6.83 5.88
C GLN A 276 -46.39 5.37 5.70
N ALA A 277 -46.86 4.76 6.77
CA ALA A 277 -47.56 3.48 6.69
C ALA A 277 -48.88 3.73 5.93
N SER A 278 -48.92 3.39 4.65
CA SER A 278 -50.18 3.29 3.93
C SER A 278 -50.87 2.01 4.39
N THR A 279 -52.06 2.15 4.98
CA THR A 279 -52.89 1.02 5.44
C THR A 279 -53.71 0.38 4.32
N ASP A 280 -53.40 0.67 3.05
CA ASP A 280 -54.07 0.06 1.91
C ASP A 280 -53.60 -1.38 1.68
N GLY A 281 -54.05 -2.29 2.55
CA GLY A 281 -54.45 -3.69 2.32
C GLY A 281 -53.54 -4.70 1.58
N VAL A 282 -52.60 -4.34 0.73
CA VAL A 282 -51.82 -5.27 -0.10
C VAL A 282 -50.43 -4.68 -0.35
N GLY A 283 -49.46 -5.06 0.49
CA GLY A 283 -48.04 -4.81 0.24
C GLY A 283 -47.50 -3.52 0.85
N LEU A 284 -46.45 -3.66 1.67
CA LEU A 284 -45.76 -2.54 2.31
C LEU A 284 -44.87 -1.83 1.26
N VAL A 285 -45.42 -0.82 0.59
CA VAL A 285 -44.67 -0.02 -0.39
C VAL A 285 -43.99 1.15 0.32
N VAL A 286 -42.68 1.07 0.51
CA VAL A 286 -41.87 2.20 0.99
C VAL A 286 -41.61 3.16 -0.18
N ARG A 287 -42.43 4.21 -0.32
CA ARG A 287 -42.16 5.30 -1.27
C ARG A 287 -41.22 6.33 -0.64
N GLY A 288 -39.93 6.25 -0.94
CA GLY A 288 -38.99 7.35 -0.69
C GLY A 288 -39.02 8.35 -1.85
N ARG A 289 -39.19 9.65 -1.56
CA ARG A 289 -38.77 10.71 -2.48
C ARG A 289 -37.25 10.87 -2.30
N PHE A 290 -36.49 10.44 -3.30
CA PHE A 290 -35.05 10.67 -3.39
C PHE A 290 -34.76 12.10 -3.85
#